data_AF-A0A920VJX0-F1
#
_entry.id   AF-A0A920VJX0-F1
#
_cell.length_a   1.000
_cell.length_b   1.000
_cell.length_c   1.000
_cell.angle_alpha   90.00
_cell.angle_beta   90.00
_cell.angle_gamma   90.00
#
_symmetry.space_group_name_H-M   'P 1'
#
loop_
_entity.id
_entity.type
_entity.pdbx_description
1 polymer ?
#
loop_
_entity_poly.entity_id
_entity_poly.type
_entity_poly.pdbx_seq_one_letter_code
_entity_poly.pdbx_strand_id
1 'polypeptide(L)'
;MPEAPTWSMGAKITIDSATLANKALEIIEAHFLYGIAYERLDAIVHPQSVIHSLVEFVDGSVLAQLGFPTMELPILYALTYPIESRM
;
A
#
# COMPACT_ATOMS: atom_id res chain seq x y z
N MET A 1 -7.96 -11.36 -19.67
CA MET A 1 -6.86 -11.60 -18.71
C MET A 1 -7.50 -11.72 -17.34
N PRO A 2 -6.99 -12.54 -16.39
CA PRO A 2 -7.59 -12.60 -15.07
C PRO A 2 -7.47 -11.22 -14.42
N GLU A 3 -8.61 -10.63 -14.06
CA GLU A 3 -8.68 -9.37 -13.33
C GLU A 3 -8.20 -9.60 -11.88
N ALA A 4 -7.48 -8.64 -11.30
CA ALA A 4 -7.15 -8.71 -9.88
C ALA A 4 -8.44 -8.50 -9.07
N PRO A 5 -8.70 -9.28 -8.01
CA PRO A 5 -10.02 -9.37 -7.38
C PRO A 5 -10.51 -8.05 -6.74
N THR A 6 -9.60 -7.11 -6.48
CA THR A 6 -9.91 -5.83 -5.82
C THR A 6 -9.46 -4.60 -6.60
N TRP A 7 -8.67 -4.74 -7.67
CA TRP A 7 -8.05 -3.62 -8.38
C TRP A 7 -8.11 -3.78 -9.90
N SER A 8 -8.49 -2.72 -10.61
CA SER A 8 -8.37 -2.64 -12.07
C SER A 8 -7.02 -2.00 -12.43
N MET A 9 -6.09 -2.79 -12.98
CA MET A 9 -4.70 -2.35 -13.19
C MET A 9 -4.13 -2.83 -14.53
N GLY A 10 -3.00 -2.22 -14.93
CA GLY A 10 -2.26 -2.61 -16.14
C GLY A 10 -1.64 -4.01 -16.06
N ALA A 11 -1.36 -4.61 -17.22
CA ALA A 11 -0.97 -6.02 -17.31
C ALA A 11 0.27 -6.41 -16.47
N LYS A 12 1.31 -5.59 -16.44
CA LYS A 12 2.56 -5.88 -15.69
C LYS A 12 2.29 -6.02 -14.19
N ILE A 13 1.64 -5.02 -13.58
CA ILE A 13 1.36 -5.03 -12.15
C ILE A 13 0.35 -6.13 -11.77
N THR A 14 -0.57 -6.49 -12.68
CA THR A 14 -1.48 -7.63 -12.47
C THR A 14 -0.71 -8.95 -12.35
N ILE A 15 0.27 -9.20 -13.24
CA ILE A 15 1.11 -10.41 -13.17
C ILE A 15 2.02 -10.39 -11.94
N ASP A 16 2.60 -9.24 -11.61
CA ASP A 16 3.44 -9.11 -10.43
C ASP A 16 2.66 -9.31 -9.13
N SER A 17 1.39 -8.89 -9.10
CA SER A 17 0.50 -9.13 -7.96
C SER A 17 0.14 -10.61 -7.83
N ALA A 18 -0.11 -11.30 -8.95
CA ALA A 18 -0.39 -12.74 -8.97
C ALA A 18 0.81 -13.58 -8.50
N THR A 19 2.03 -13.07 -8.64
CA THR A 19 3.27 -13.75 -8.24
C THR A 19 3.85 -13.24 -6.91
N LEU A 20 3.19 -12.27 -6.27
CA LEU A 20 3.70 -11.51 -5.11
C LEU A 20 5.00 -10.72 -5.37
N ALA A 21 5.51 -10.71 -6.61
CA ALA A 21 6.65 -9.87 -6.99
C ALA A 21 6.36 -8.39 -6.73
N ASN A 22 5.10 -7.95 -6.90
CA ASN A 22 4.71 -6.58 -6.59
C ASN A 22 4.95 -6.25 -5.11
N LYS A 23 4.55 -7.16 -4.20
CA LYS A 23 4.76 -6.96 -2.77
C LYS A 23 6.25 -6.93 -2.40
N ALA A 24 7.08 -7.73 -3.07
CA ALA A 24 8.53 -7.67 -2.86
C ALA A 24 9.13 -6.33 -3.30
N LEU A 25 8.68 -5.77 -4.44
CA LEU A 25 9.09 -4.44 -4.89
C LEU A 25 8.65 -3.34 -3.92
N GLU A 26 7.43 -3.43 -3.39
CA GLU A 26 6.91 -2.48 -2.39
C GLU A 26 7.69 -2.52 -1.06
N ILE A 27 8.22 -3.67 -0.65
CA ILE A 27 9.09 -3.76 0.54
C ILE A 27 10.42 -3.02 0.30
N ILE A 28 11.02 -3.20 -0.88
CA ILE A 28 12.23 -2.46 -1.27
C ILE A 28 11.93 -0.96 -1.30
N GLU A 29 10.81 -0.56 -1.89
CA GLU A 29 10.34 0.83 -1.89
C GLU A 29 10.19 1.39 -0.48
N ALA A 30 9.51 0.68 0.43
CA ALA A 30 9.32 1.13 1.81
C ALA A 30 10.65 1.32 2.56
N HIS A 31 11.62 0.43 2.33
CA HIS A 31 12.98 0.57 2.89
C HIS A 31 13.62 1.89 2.45
N PHE A 32 13.54 2.24 1.16
CA PHE A 32 14.15 3.46 0.63
C PHE A 32 13.36 4.74 0.97
N LEU A 33 12.03 4.70 0.90
CA LEU A 33 11.18 5.87 1.17
C LEU A 33 11.21 6.29 2.65
N TYR A 34 11.25 5.31 3.57
CA TYR A 34 11.10 5.57 5.00
C TYR A 34 12.34 5.26 5.83
N GLY A 35 13.42 4.72 5.23
CA GLY A 35 14.65 4.38 5.94
C GLY A 35 14.47 3.25 6.97
N ILE A 36 13.49 2.37 6.78
CA ILE A 36 13.16 1.27 7.70
C ILE A 36 13.96 0.02 7.30
N ALA A 37 14.66 -0.59 8.25
CA ALA A 37 15.39 -1.85 8.02
C ALA A 37 14.44 -2.99 7.63
N TYR A 38 14.90 -3.93 6.77
CA TYR A 38 14.05 -4.99 6.22
C TYR A 38 13.44 -5.89 7.31
N GLU A 39 14.14 -6.10 8.43
CA GLU A 39 13.69 -6.90 9.56
C GLU A 39 12.49 -6.27 10.30
N ARG A 40 12.16 -5.02 9.99
CA ARG A 40 11.02 -4.27 10.52
C ARG A 40 9.90 -4.05 9.49
N LEU A 41 9.97 -4.72 8.33
CA LEU A 41 8.96 -4.63 7.28
C LEU A 41 8.30 -6.00 7.10
N ASP A 42 7.01 -6.08 7.42
CA ASP A 42 6.23 -7.31 7.30
C ASP A 42 5.24 -7.27 6.13
N ALA A 43 5.15 -8.39 5.42
CA ALA A 43 4.15 -8.61 4.38
C ALA A 43 2.97 -9.40 4.94
N ILE A 44 1.77 -8.79 4.90
CA ILE A 44 0.53 -9.44 5.35
C ILE A 44 -0.44 -9.54 4.17
N VAL A 45 -1.05 -10.72 4.00
CA VAL A 45 -2.11 -10.91 3.01
C VAL A 45 -3.44 -10.45 3.60
N HIS A 46 -4.00 -9.39 3.03
CA HIS A 46 -5.32 -8.85 3.39
C HIS A 46 -6.24 -8.83 2.16
N PRO A 47 -7.00 -9.92 1.91
CA PRO A 47 -7.74 -10.10 0.66
C PRO A 47 -8.77 -9.01 0.37
N GLN A 48 -9.33 -8.38 1.41
CA GLN A 48 -10.33 -7.33 1.27
C GLN A 48 -9.76 -6.02 0.73
N SER A 49 -8.44 -5.80 0.85
CA SER A 49 -7.76 -4.56 0.42
C SER A 49 -8.36 -3.27 1.01
N VAL A 50 -8.98 -3.35 2.20
CA VAL A 50 -9.57 -2.19 2.90
C VAL A 50 -8.55 -1.50 3.79
N ILE A 51 -7.71 -2.28 4.47
CA ILE A 51 -6.51 -1.78 5.13
C ILE A 51 -5.40 -1.76 4.10
N HIS A 52 -4.88 -0.59 3.75
CA HIS A 52 -3.88 -0.44 2.70
C HIS A 52 -2.45 -0.60 3.22
N SER A 53 -2.18 -0.17 4.46
CA SER A 53 -0.93 -0.40 5.20
C SER A 53 -1.09 -0.02 6.67
N LEU A 54 -0.13 -0.46 7.49
CA LEU A 54 -0.06 -0.26 8.93
C LEU A 54 1.31 0.29 9.29
N VAL A 55 1.38 1.09 10.36
CA VAL A 55 2.63 1.55 10.98
C VAL A 55 2.54 1.28 12.48
N GLU A 56 3.47 0.49 13.00
CA GLU A 56 3.66 0.29 14.43
C GLU A 56 4.67 1.30 14.98
N PHE A 57 4.31 1.97 16.07
CA PHE A 57 5.16 2.92 16.78
C PHE A 57 5.88 2.25 17.95
N VAL A 58 6.92 2.91 18.46
CA VAL A 58 7.80 2.37 19.53
C VAL A 58 7.08 2.11 20.86
N ASP A 59 5.89 2.67 21.05
CA ASP A 59 5.03 2.46 22.21
C ASP A 59 4.06 1.27 22.05
N GLY A 60 4.12 0.58 20.90
CA GLY A 60 3.24 -0.53 20.53
C GLY A 60 1.89 -0.09 19.96
N SER A 61 1.66 1.22 19.77
CA SER A 61 0.47 1.70 19.06
C SER A 61 0.59 1.44 17.56
N VAL A 62 -0.55 1.17 16.92
CA VAL A 62 -0.61 0.88 15.48
C VAL A 62 -1.57 1.85 14.79
N LEU A 63 -1.07 2.53 13.77
CA LEU A 63 -1.88 3.38 12.89
C LEU A 63 -2.10 2.66 11.56
N ALA A 64 -3.34 2.71 11.06
CA ALA A 64 -3.74 2.09 9.82
C ALA A 64 -4.36 3.14 8.88
N GLN A 65 -4.09 3.04 7.59
CA GLN A 65 -4.86 3.78 6.58
C GLN A 65 -5.89 2.85 5.94
N LEU A 66 -7.16 3.30 5.96
CA LEU A 66 -8.31 2.53 5.48
C LEU A 66 -9.01 3.26 4.34
N GLY A 67 -9.58 2.50 3.41
CA GLY A 67 -10.38 3.03 2.31
C GLY A 67 -10.93 1.92 1.41
N PHE A 68 -11.79 2.29 0.47
CA PHE A 68 -12.08 1.41 -0.66
C PHE A 68 -10.83 1.32 -1.56
N PRO A 69 -10.62 0.21 -2.29
CA PRO A 69 -9.47 0.06 -3.19
C PRO A 69 -9.63 0.97 -4.42
N THR A 70 -9.23 2.23 -4.26
CA THR A 70 -9.19 3.25 -5.31
C THR A 70 -7.87 4.03 -5.25
N MET A 71 -7.37 4.42 -6.42
CA MET A 71 -6.18 5.25 -6.54
C MET A 71 -6.47 6.75 -6.37
N GLU A 72 -7.74 7.16 -6.37
CA GLU A 72 -8.12 8.58 -6.25
C GLU A 72 -7.60 9.20 -4.95
N LEU A 73 -7.75 8.50 -3.82
CA LEU A 73 -7.34 8.99 -2.51
C LEU A 73 -5.81 9.16 -2.37
N PRO A 74 -4.96 8.16 -2.67
CA PRO A 74 -3.51 8.34 -2.57
C PRO A 74 -2.97 9.38 -3.56
N ILE A 75 -3.54 9.48 -4.77
CA ILE A 75 -3.14 10.51 -5.74
C ILE A 75 -3.53 11.90 -5.24
N LEU A 76 -4.76 12.07 -4.75
CA LEU A 76 -5.23 13.33 -4.19
C LEU A 76 -4.34 13.77 -3.02
N TYR A 77 -4.07 12.86 -2.08
CA TYR A 77 -3.21 13.13 -0.93
C TYR A 77 -1.83 13.59 -1.36
N ALA A 78 -1.20 12.93 -2.34
CA ALA A 78 0.10 13.35 -2.86
C ALA A 78 0.09 14.76 -3.48
N LEU A 79 -1.03 15.19 -4.06
CA LEU A 79 -1.18 16.52 -4.68
C LEU A 79 -1.53 17.62 -3.66
N THR A 80 -2.18 17.28 -2.54
CA THR A 80 -2.73 18.27 -1.61
C THR A 80 -1.97 18.35 -0.29
N TYR A 81 -1.13 17.36 0.03
CA TYR A 81 -0.32 17.34 1.24
C TYR A 81 0.48 18.66 1.43
N PRO A 82 0.55 19.23 2.65
CA PRO A 82 0.03 18.74 3.94
C PRO A 82 -1.42 19.14 4.23
N ILE A 83 -2.12 19.73 3.26
CA ILE A 83 -3.47 20.22 3.44
C ILE A 83 -4.46 19.07 3.16
N GLU A 84 -5.39 18.85 4.09
CA GLU A 84 -6.56 18.03 3.80
C GLU A 84 -7.44 18.77 2.79
N SER A 85 -7.48 18.30 1.55
CA SER A 85 -8.53 18.72 0.64
C SER A 85 -9.84 18.12 1.14
N ARG A 86 -10.72 18.94 1.69
CA ARG A 86 -12.11 18.55 1.91
C ARG A 86 -12.74 18.35 0.53
N MET A 87 -13.11 17.11 0.21
CA MET A 87 -14.14 16.83 -0.79
C MET A 87 -15.51 17.14 -0.20
#